data_AF-K0P641-F1
#
_entry.id   AF-K0P641-F1
#
_cell.length_a   1.000
_cell.length_b   1.000
_cell.length_c   1.000
_cell.angle_alpha   90.00
_cell.angle_beta   90.00
_cell.angle_gamma   90.00
#
_symmetry.space_group_name_H-M   'P 1'
#
loop_
_entity.id
_entity.type
_entity.pdbx_description
1 polymer ?
#
loop_
_entity_poly.entity_id
_entity_poly.type
_entity_poly.pdbx_seq_one_letter_code
_entity_poly.pdbx_strand_id
1 'polypeptide(L)' 'MQEDLDYWLHHYNHERPHSGKYCYGKTPMQTWQDSKKLVLEKNNQIAYLKRIPDNLNLTDNYIL' A
#
# COMPACT_ATOMS: atom_id res chain seq x y z
N MET A 1 -3.94 -29.77 15.29
CA MET A 1 -3.10 -29.38 14.14
C MET A 1 -3.52 -28.05 13.49
N GLN A 2 -4.49 -27.29 14.02
CA GLN A 2 -4.78 -25.94 13.53
C GLN A 2 -4.18 -24.85 14.44
N GLU A 3 -4.13 -25.08 15.76
CA GLU A 3 -3.62 -24.10 16.73
C GLU A 3 -2.17 -23.67 16.50
N ASP A 4 -1.27 -24.60 16.16
CA ASP A 4 0.13 -24.27 15.88
C ASP A 4 0.28 -23.36 14.66
N LEU A 5 -0.57 -23.56 13.65
CA LEU A 5 -0.58 -22.74 12.44
C LEU A 5 -1.15 -21.34 12.73
N ASP A 6 -2.24 -21.27 13.50
CA ASP A 6 -2.85 -20.00 13.89
C ASP A 6 -1.88 -19.16 14.74
N TYR A 7 -1.19 -19.80 15.70
CA TYR A 7 -0.16 -19.15 16.50
C TYR A 7 1.00 -18.65 15.62
N TRP A 8 1.46 -19.48 14.69
CA TRP A 8 2.53 -19.09 13.77
C TRP A 8 2.12 -17.91 12.89
N LEU A 9 0.90 -17.91 12.35
CA LEU A 9 0.35 -16.80 11.55
C LEU A 9 0.23 -15.52 12.37
N HIS A 10 -0.23 -15.62 13.62
CA HIS A 10 -0.31 -14.46 14.52
C HIS A 10 1.06 -13.84 14.72
N HIS A 11 2.05 -14.63 15.15
CA HIS A 11 3.41 -14.19 15.39
C HIS A 11 4.04 -13.60 14.12
N TYR A 12 3.87 -14.26 12.97
CA TYR A 12 4.37 -13.73 11.70
C TYR A 12 3.78 -12.35 11.37
N ASN A 13 2.46 -12.21 11.47
CA ASN A 13 1.76 -10.98 11.08
C ASN A 13 1.98 -9.80 12.03
N HIS A 14 2.14 -10.06 13.33
CA HIS A 14 2.11 -9.01 14.35
C HIS A 14 3.43 -8.81 15.11
N GLU A 15 4.32 -9.79 15.14
CA GLU A 15 5.50 -9.74 16.01
C GLU A 15 6.82 -9.71 15.25
N ARG A 16 6.83 -10.16 13.98
CA ARG A 16 8.04 -10.15 13.14
C ARG A 16 8.28 -8.76 12.52
N PRO A 17 9.31 -8.01 12.94
CA PRO A 17 9.70 -6.79 12.24
C PRO A 17 10.29 -7.16 10.87
N HIS A 18 9.79 -6.54 9.80
CA HIS A 18 10.35 -6.72 8.47
C HIS A 18 11.74 -6.05 8.37
N SER A 19 12.76 -6.83 8.03
CA SER A 19 14.16 -6.39 7.89
C SER A 19 14.51 -5.80 6.52
N GLY A 20 13.51 -5.42 5.71
CA GLY A 20 13.74 -4.75 4.44
C GLY A 20 14.12 -3.26 4.62
N LYS A 21 15.02 -2.76 3.76
CA LYS A 21 15.50 -1.35 3.74
C LYS A 21 14.36 -0.31 3.79
N TYR A 22 13.22 -0.62 3.19
CA TYR A 22 12.05 0.26 3.11
C TYR A 22 10.87 -0.23 3.97
N CYS A 23 11.08 -1.23 4.82
CA CYS A 23 10.04 -1.72 5.72
C CYS A 23 10.06 -1.02 7.08
N TYR A 24 11.10 -0.24 7.38
CA TYR A 24 11.18 0.63 8.55
C TYR A 24 10.89 -0.07 9.89
N GLY A 25 11.22 -1.36 9.99
CA GLY A 25 10.92 -2.18 11.18
C GLY A 25 9.45 -2.49 11.41
N LYS A 26 8.56 -2.12 10.48
CA LYS A 26 7.11 -2.40 10.58
C LYS A 26 6.84 -3.90 10.47
N THR A 27 5.77 -4.33 11.11
CA THR A 27 5.25 -5.70 10.97
C THR A 27 4.51 -5.84 9.62
N PRO A 28 4.29 -7.07 9.12
CA PRO A 28 3.50 -7.26 7.90
C PRO A 28 2.10 -6.67 8.04
N MET A 29 1.45 -6.81 9.20
CA MET A 29 0.10 -6.25 9.41
C MET A 29 0.09 -4.71 9.38
N GLN A 30 1.10 -4.05 9.97
CA GLN A 30 1.25 -2.60 9.89
C GLN A 30 1.46 -2.14 8.45
N THR A 31 2.34 -2.81 7.71
CA THR A 31 2.59 -2.52 6.28
C THR A 31 1.32 -2.67 5.45
N TRP A 32 0.55 -3.74 5.69
CA TRP A 32 -0.73 -3.96 5.03
C TRP A 32 -1.73 -2.84 5.30
N GLN A 33 -1.87 -2.41 6.56
CA GLN A 33 -2.77 -1.32 6.94
C GLN A 33 -2.37 0.01 6.29
N ASP A 34 -1.09 0.35 6.31
CA ASP A 34 -0.56 1.56 5.69
C ASP A 34 -0.81 1.58 4.17
N SER A 35 -0.70 0.42 3.52
CA SER A 35 -0.92 0.31 2.08
C SER A 35 -2.36 0.64 1.64
N LYS A 36 -3.36 0.48 2.53
CA LYS A 36 -4.77 0.78 2.21
C LYS A 36 -4.98 2.25 1.84
N LYS A 37 -4.28 3.15 2.54
CA LYS A 37 -4.34 4.59 2.26
C LYS A 37 -3.77 4.89 0.87
N LEU A 38 -2.64 4.28 0.52
CA LEU A 38 -2.01 4.45 -0.79
C LEU A 38 -2.93 3.96 -1.92
N VAL A 39 -3.59 2.82 -1.73
CA VAL A 39 -4.55 2.28 -2.71
C VAL A 39 -5.74 3.21 -2.88
N LEU A 40 -6.30 3.74 -1.78
CA LEU A 40 -7.42 4.68 -1.83
C LEU A 40 -7.04 5.96 -2.59
N GLU A 41 -5.89 6.55 -2.26
CA GLU A 41 -5.36 7.73 -2.96
C GLU A 41 -5.15 7.46 -4.44
N LYS A 42 -4.59 6.30 -4.80
CA LYS A 42 -4.40 5.90 -6.20
C LYS A 42 -5.72 5.73 -6.93
N ASN A 43 -6.71 5.10 -6.31
CA ASN A 43 -8.05 4.95 -6.88
C ASN A 43 -8.73 6.30 -7.12
N ASN A 44 -8.60 7.23 -6.17
CA ASN A 44 -9.11 8.60 -6.32
C ASN A 44 -8.40 9.34 -7.46
N GLN A 45 -7.08 9.20 -7.58
CA GLN A 45 -6.31 9.77 -8.69
C GLN A 45 -6.79 9.20 -10.03
N ILE A 46 -6.97 7.88 -10.13
CA ILE A 46 -7.48 7.22 -11.34
C ILE A 46 -8.88 7.73 -11.68
N ALA A 47 -9.77 7.86 -10.69
CA ALA A 47 -11.12 8.38 -10.89
C ALA A 47 -11.11 9.83 -11.39
N TYR A 48 -10.22 10.67 -10.84
CA TYR A 48 -10.01 12.04 -11.32
C TYR A 48 -9.54 12.04 -12.78
N LEU A 49 -8.47 11.30 -13.10
CA LEU A 49 -7.91 11.23 -14.46
C LEU A 49 -8.92 10.73 -15.50
N LYS A 50 -9.74 9.72 -15.16
CA LYS A 50 -10.82 9.22 -16.03
C LYS A 50 -11.91 10.25 -16.31
N ARG A 51 -12.07 11.26 -15.43
CA ARG A 51 -13.06 12.31 -15.56
C ARG A 51 -12.53 13.52 -16.34
N ILE A 52 -11.22 13.60 -16.57
CA ILE A 52 -10.61 14.70 -17.30
C ILE A 52 -11.06 14.60 -18.77
N PRO A 53 -11.66 15.67 -19.34
CA PRO A 53 -11.95 15.71 -20.76
C PRO A 53 -10.65 15.82 -21.57
N ASP A 54 -10.60 15.21 -22.74
CA ASP A 54 -9.39 14.98 -23.57
C ASP A 54 -8.58 16.25 -23.89
N ASN A 55 -9.17 17.43 -23.70
CA ASN A 55 -8.58 18.75 -23.93
C ASN A 55 -7.76 19.32 -22.74
N LEU A 56 -7.68 18.62 -21.60
CA LEU A 56 -6.92 19.07 -20.42
C LEU A 56 -5.79 18.09 -20.07
N ASN A 57 -4.98 17.71 -21.07
CA ASN A 57 -3.82 16.83 -20.88
C ASN A 57 -2.75 17.53 -20.02
N LEU A 58 -2.74 17.21 -18.72
CA LEU A 58 -1.75 17.67 -17.72
C LEU A 58 -0.33 17.10 -17.96
N THR A 59 -0.14 16.27 -18.98
CA THR A 59 1.16 15.73 -19.39
C THR A 59 2.12 16.79 -19.90
N ASP A 60 1.61 17.96 -20.31
CA ASP A 60 2.44 19.04 -20.86
C ASP A 60 3.20 19.84 -19.79
N ASN A 61 2.93 19.59 -18.49
CA ASN A 61 3.53 20.34 -17.38
C ASN A 61 4.59 19.59 -16.55
N TYR A 62 5.06 18.42 -17.00
CA TYR A 62 6.15 17.68 -16.35
C TYR A 62 7.37 17.50 -17.27
N ILE A 63 7.78 18.57 -17.96
CA ILE A 63 9.15 18.69 -18.49
C ILE A 63 9.92 19.64 -17.58
N LEU A 64 10.74 19.06 -16.69
CA LEU A 64 12.04 19.56 -16.22
C LEU A 64 12.80 18.40 -15.57
#